data_AF-A0AAW7I799-F1
#
_entry.id   AF-A0AAW7I799-F1
#
_cell.length_a   1.000
_cell.length_b   1.000
_cell.length_c   1.000
_cell.angle_alpha   90.00
_cell.angle_beta   90.00
_cell.angle_gamma   90.00
#
_symmetry.space_group_name_H-M   'P 1'
#
loop_
_entity.id
_entity.type
_entity.pdbx_description
1 polymer ?
#
loop_
_entity_poly.entity_id
_entity_poly.type
_entity_poly.pdbx_seq_one_letter_code
_entity_poly.pdbx_strand_id
1 'polypeptide(L)'
;MAIRKLTKVGNSLGITFPVEMLRTANLAFGDELEVEFKGEEIILRKNKNVKLPKGVDAEFMEMLSDVIKEHDEAFKGLVDR
;
A
#
# COMPACT_ATOMS: atom_id res chain seq x y z
N MET A 1 -15.67 9.85 7.94
CA MET A 1 -14.97 9.49 9.19
C MET A 1 -15.89 8.59 10.02
N ALA A 2 -15.40 7.47 10.55
CA ALA A 2 -16.21 6.57 11.38
C ALA A 2 -15.43 6.21 12.65
N ILE A 3 -16.06 6.32 13.81
CA ILE A 3 -15.47 5.94 15.10
C ILE A 3 -15.75 4.45 15.31
N ARG A 4 -14.70 3.68 15.61
CA ARG A 4 -14.78 2.23 15.85
C ARG A 4 -14.06 1.88 17.15
N LYS A 5 -14.58 0.88 17.86
CA LYS A 5 -14.02 0.41 19.13
C LYS A 5 -13.05 -0.74 18.88
N LEU A 6 -12.00 -0.84 19.70
CA LEU A 6 -11.18 -2.04 19.79
C LEU A 6 -12.00 -3.21 20.35
N THR A 7 -11.80 -4.38 19.77
CA THR A 7 -12.50 -5.63 20.12
C THR A 7 -11.49 -6.74 20.33
N LYS A 8 -11.80 -7.69 21.22
CA LYS A 8 -10.91 -8.83 21.49
C LYS A 8 -11.00 -9.86 20.37
N VAL A 9 -9.86 -10.27 19.83
CA VAL A 9 -9.74 -11.32 18.82
C VAL A 9 -8.73 -12.34 19.36
N GLY A 10 -9.22 -13.44 19.94
CA GLY A 10 -8.34 -14.41 20.61
C GLY A 10 -7.53 -13.78 21.74
N ASN A 11 -6.20 -13.75 21.59
CA ASN A 11 -5.25 -13.14 22.53
C ASN A 11 -4.82 -11.71 22.14
N SER A 12 -5.45 -11.10 21.12
CA SER A 12 -5.12 -9.76 20.63
C SER A 12 -6.32 -8.82 20.62
N LEU A 13 -6.09 -7.57 20.22
CA LEU A 13 -7.11 -6.58 19.95
C LEU A 13 -7.15 -6.27 18.45
N GLY A 14 -8.36 -6.08 17.92
CA GLY A 14 -8.60 -5.71 16.53
C GLY A 14 -9.66 -4.62 16.40
N ILE A 15 -9.69 -3.98 15.24
CA ILE A 15 -10.70 -3.01 14.83
C ILE A 15 -11.42 -3.52 13.58
N THR A 16 -12.69 -3.18 13.44
CA THR A 16 -13.49 -3.54 12.26
C THR A 16 -13.56 -2.38 11.27
N PHE A 17 -13.47 -2.70 9.98
CA PHE A 17 -13.61 -1.74 8.90
C PHE A 17 -14.97 -1.92 8.21
N PRO A 18 -15.69 -0.83 7.89
CA PRO A 18 -16.84 -0.92 7.00
C PRO A 18 -16.43 -1.49 5.64
N VAL A 19 -17.23 -2.40 5.08
CA VAL A 19 -16.93 -3.05 3.79
C VAL A 19 -16.72 -2.03 2.66
N GLU A 20 -17.51 -0.96 2.63
CA GLU A 20 -17.40 0.10 1.62
C GLU A 20 -16.05 0.86 1.69
N MET A 21 -15.46 0.98 2.88
CA MET A 21 -14.14 1.60 3.05
C MET A 21 -13.05 0.70 2.46
N LEU A 22 -13.13 -0.61 2.73
CA LEU A 22 -12.20 -1.59 2.17
C LEU A 22 -12.32 -1.65 0.65
N ARG A 23 -13.54 -1.59 0.11
CA ARG A 23 -13.81 -1.57 -1.34
C ARG A 23 -13.16 -0.35 -2.01
N THR A 24 -13.35 0.84 -1.43
CA THR A 24 -12.73 2.09 -1.93
C THR A 24 -11.21 2.02 -1.89
N ALA A 25 -10.64 1.35 -0.87
CA ALA A 25 -9.20 1.13 -0.74
C ALA A 25 -8.67 -0.06 -1.56
N ASN A 26 -9.53 -0.72 -2.36
CA ASN A 26 -9.21 -1.95 -3.10
C ASN A 26 -8.55 -3.04 -2.22
N LEU A 27 -9.10 -3.24 -1.02
CA LEU A 27 -8.70 -4.26 -0.07
C LEU A 27 -9.75 -5.37 -0.02
N ALA A 28 -9.29 -6.62 -0.09
CA ALA A 28 -10.13 -7.80 -0.01
C ALA A 28 -9.84 -8.62 1.25
N PHE A 29 -10.76 -9.51 1.60
CA PHE A 29 -10.52 -10.50 2.65
C PHE A 29 -9.32 -11.37 2.25
N GLY A 30 -8.35 -11.51 3.16
CA GLY A 30 -7.11 -12.25 2.91
C GLY A 30 -5.95 -11.42 2.37
N ASP A 31 -6.17 -10.14 2.02
CA ASP A 31 -5.07 -9.24 1.68
C ASP A 31 -4.13 -9.04 2.89
N GLU A 32 -2.83 -9.08 2.64
CA GLU A 32 -1.82 -8.71 3.63
C GLU A 32 -1.68 -7.19 3.72
N LEU A 33 -1.53 -6.68 4.95
CA LEU A 33 -1.28 -5.28 5.24
C LEU A 33 0.03 -5.15 6.01
N GLU A 34 0.81 -4.15 5.65
CA GLU A 34 1.91 -3.68 6.48
C GLU A 34 1.34 -2.77 7.59
N VAL A 35 1.83 -2.98 8.82
CA VAL A 35 1.42 -2.21 10.00
C VAL A 35 2.64 -1.46 10.52
N GLU A 36 2.59 -0.13 10.46
CA GLU A 36 3.65 0.74 10.97
C GLU A 36 3.15 1.54 12.18
N PHE A 37 4.01 1.69 13.20
CA PHE A 37 3.76 2.54 14.37
C PHE A 37 4.54 3.84 14.23
N LYS A 38 3.84 4.97 14.22
CA LYS A 38 4.44 6.31 14.22
C LYS A 38 3.88 7.14 15.38
N GLY A 39 4.62 7.23 16.47
CA GLY A 39 4.18 7.93 17.67
C GLY A 39 2.91 7.30 18.26
N GLU A 40 1.80 8.03 18.22
CA GLU A 40 0.48 7.58 18.69
C GLU A 40 -0.41 7.03 17.56
N GLU A 41 0.09 6.96 16.33
CA GLU A 41 -0.66 6.53 15.16
C GLU A 41 -0.26 5.12 14.70
N ILE A 42 -1.27 4.35 14.26
CA ILE A 42 -1.09 3.09 13.54
C ILE A 42 -1.43 3.34 12.08
N ILE A 43 -0.46 3.15 11.20
CA ILE A 43 -0.64 3.31 9.76
C ILE A 43 -0.70 1.92 9.12
N LEU A 44 -1.79 1.67 8.38
CA LEU A 44 -1.99 0.45 7.61
C LEU A 44 -1.76 0.74 6.14
N ARG A 45 -0.89 -0.01 5.48
CA ARG A 45 -0.66 0.08 4.04
C ARG A 45 -0.89 -1.28 3.39
N LYS A 46 -1.45 -1.29 2.18
CA LYS A 46 -1.54 -2.52 1.40
C LYS A 46 -0.14 -3.09 1.24
N ASN A 47 0.08 -4.34 1.65
CA ASN A 47 1.36 -4.99 1.46
C ASN A 47 1.55 -5.21 -0.04
N LYS A 48 2.21 -4.26 -0.69
CA LYS A 48 2.80 -4.49 -1.99
C LYS A 48 4.04 -5.30 -1.69
N ASN A 49 3.89 -6.62 -1.54
CA ASN A 49 5.00 -7.57 -1.62
C ASN A 49 5.58 -7.45 -3.04
N VAL A 50 6.21 -6.32 -3.35
CA VAL A 50 7.11 -6.21 -4.47
C VAL A 50 8.29 -7.02 -4.00
N LYS A 51 8.27 -8.32 -4.31
CA LYS A 51 9.50 -9.09 -4.39
C LYS A 51 10.29 -8.41 -5.49
N LEU A 52 11.04 -7.39 -5.10
CA LEU A 52 11.97 -6.73 -5.98
C LEU A 52 12.90 -7.84 -6.49
N PRO A 53 13.16 -7.90 -7.81
CA PRO A 53 14.12 -8.85 -8.35
C PRO A 53 15.43 -8.76 -7.55
N LYS A 54 16.13 -9.88 -7.36
CA LYS A 54 17.43 -9.85 -6.66
C LYS A 54 18.32 -8.76 -7.28
N GLY A 55 18.79 -7.81 -6.46
CA GLY A 55 19.60 -6.68 -6.91
C GLY A 55 18.82 -5.39 -7.20
N VAL A 56 17.51 -5.35 -6.93
CA VAL A 56 16.69 -4.16 -6.98
C VAL A 56 16.28 -3.78 -5.56
N ASP A 57 16.70 -2.60 -5.10
CA ASP A 57 16.31 -2.04 -3.80
C ASP A 57 15.27 -0.92 -3.97
N ALA A 58 14.76 -0.41 -2.84
CA ALA A 58 13.74 0.63 -2.84
C ALA A 58 14.26 1.94 -3.44
N GLU A 59 15.54 2.28 -3.21
CA GLU A 59 16.20 3.46 -3.75
C GLU A 59 16.27 3.42 -5.28
N PHE A 60 16.61 2.25 -5.84
CA PHE A 60 16.57 2.04 -7.28
C PHE A 60 15.17 2.21 -7.86
N MET A 61 14.12 1.73 -7.16
CA MET A 61 12.74 1.89 -7.61
C MET A 61 12.27 3.35 -7.55
N GLU A 62 12.72 4.12 -6.57
CA GLU A 62 12.47 5.56 -6.49
C GLU A 62 13.17 6.31 -7.63
N MET A 63 14.46 6.05 -7.85
CA MET A 63 15.20 6.59 -9.00
C MET A 63 14.50 6.27 -10.32
N LEU A 64 14.09 5.02 -10.51
CA LEU A 64 13.46 4.56 -11.75
C LEU A 64 12.08 5.22 -11.93
N SER A 65 11.34 5.43 -10.85
CA SER A 65 10.08 6.19 -10.87
C SER A 65 10.29 7.64 -11.26
N ASP A 66 11.36 8.28 -10.80
CA ASP A 66 11.67 9.67 -11.13
C ASP A 66 12.12 9.83 -12.59
N VAL A 67 12.94 8.89 -13.10
CA VAL A 67 13.31 8.84 -14.53
C VAL A 67 12.07 8.65 -15.42
N ILE A 68 11.13 7.78 -15.03
CA ILE A 68 9.88 7.59 -15.78
C ILE A 68 9.05 8.88 -15.81
N LYS A 69 8.94 9.60 -14.67
CA LYS A 69 8.20 10.87 -14.62
C LYS A 69 8.87 11.95 -15.48
N GLU A 70 10.20 12.04 -15.45
CA GLU A 70 10.95 13.03 -16.23
C GLU A 70 10.79 12.82 -17.74
N HIS A 71 10.60 11.56 -18.15
CA HIS A 71 10.44 11.18 -19.55
C HIS A 71 9.02 10.71 -19.92
N ASP A 72 8.02 11.08 -19.12
CA ASP A 72 6.63 10.65 -19.28
C ASP A 72 6.08 10.92 -20.70
N GLU A 73 6.40 12.08 -21.27
CA GLU A 73 6.05 12.45 -22.66
C GLU A 73 6.69 11.53 -23.71
N ALA A 74 7.96 11.12 -23.50
CA ALA A 74 8.65 10.21 -24.41
C ALA A 74 8.10 8.78 -24.30
N PHE A 75 7.76 8.33 -23.10
CA PHE A 75 7.16 7.01 -22.89
C PHE A 75 5.73 6.93 -23.42
N LYS A 76 4.91 7.98 -23.27
CA LYS A 76 3.57 8.06 -23.87
C LYS A 76 3.62 7.97 -25.40
N GLY A 77 4.61 8.59 -26.03
CA GLY A 77 4.82 8.52 -27.48
C GLY A 77 5.18 7.11 -28.02
N LEU A 78 5.56 6.18 -27.14
CA LEU A 78 5.85 4.79 -27.49
C LEU A 78 4.64 3.85 -27.36
N VAL A 79 3.54 4.30 -26.71
CA VAL A 79 2.33 3.50 -26.51
C VAL A 79 1.48 3.40 -27.79
N ASP A 80 1.58 4.39 -28.68
CA ASP A 80 0.83 4.45 -29.95
C ASP A 80 1.55 3.76 -31.14
N ARG A 81 2.41 2.78 -30.87
CA ARG A 81 3.15 2.02 -31.90
C ARG A 81 2.97 0.52 -31.81
#